data_AF-A0A6P2FC52-F1
#
_entry.id   AF-A0A6P2FC52-F1
#
_cell.length_a   1.000
_cell.length_b   1.000
_cell.length_c   1.000
_cell.angle_alpha   90.00
_cell.angle_beta   90.00
_cell.angle_gamma   90.00
#
_symmetry.space_group_name_H-M   'P 1'
#
loop_
_entity.id
_entity.type
_entity.pdbx_description
1 polymer ?
#
loop_
_entity_poly.entity_id
_entity_poly.type
_entity_poly.pdbx_seq_one_letter_code
_entity_poly.pdbx_strand_id
1 'polypeptide(L)' 'MHAAPEALQAGRLALLEGAMLAILRAAIEEGFDGVQVEASAESGQSCIDLTYLKNGVAVTGQDL' A
#
# COMPACT_ATOMS: atom_id res chain seq x y z
N MET A 1 -13.84 22.19 15.83
CA MET A 1 -14.24 20.85 16.29
C MET A 1 -12.96 20.01 16.39
N HIS A 2 -12.42 19.80 17.60
CA HIS A 2 -11.30 18.89 17.76
C HIS A 2 -11.87 17.46 17.75
N ALA A 3 -11.54 16.69 16.71
CA ALA A 3 -11.83 15.27 16.71
C ALA A 3 -11.03 14.60 17.84
N ALA A 4 -11.67 13.67 18.56
CA ALA A 4 -10.98 12.85 19.56
C ALA A 4 -9.79 12.11 18.88
N PRO A 5 -8.65 11.93 19.56
CA PRO A 5 -7.48 11.25 19.00
C PRO A 5 -7.81 9.90 18.35
N GLU A 6 -8.74 9.16 18.94
CA GLU A 6 -9.24 7.87 18.46
C GLU A 6 -10.00 8.01 17.14
N ALA A 7 -10.80 9.08 16.99
CA ALA A 7 -11.51 9.36 15.74
C ALA A 7 -10.53 9.73 14.61
N LEU A 8 -9.45 10.45 14.93
CA LEU A 8 -8.38 10.74 13.96
C LEU A 8 -7.63 9.46 13.55
N GLN A 9 -7.33 8.58 14.50
CA GLN A 9 -6.69 7.30 14.22
C GLN A 9 -7.58 6.39 13.37
N ALA A 10 -8.88 6.30 13.69
CA ALA A 10 -9.85 5.56 12.90
C ALA A 10 -9.95 6.11 11.47
N GLY A 11 -9.97 7.44 11.31
CA GLY A 11 -9.95 8.07 10.00
C GLY A 11 -8.69 7.75 9.18
N ARG A 12 -7.51 7.75 9.82
CA ARG A 12 -6.25 7.37 9.16
C ARG A 12 -6.24 5.91 8.71
N LEU A 13 -6.75 5.00 9.54
CA LEU A 13 -6.86 3.58 9.20
C LEU A 13 -7.84 3.35 8.04
N ALA A 14 -8.99 4.02 8.06
CA ALA A 14 -9.97 3.93 6.97
C ALA A 14 -9.39 4.45 5.63
N LEU A 15 -8.59 5.53 5.67
CA LEU A 15 -7.89 6.03 4.49
C LEU A 15 -6.86 5.02 3.96
N LEU A 16 -6.07 4.41 4.85
CA LEU A 16 -5.10 3.38 4.48
C LEU A 16 -5.79 2.15 3.87
N GLU A 17 -6.89 1.70 4.46
CA GLU A 17 -7.69 0.59 3.92
C GLU A 17 -8.18 0.89 2.50
N GLY A 18 -8.74 2.08 2.27
CA GLY A 18 -9.19 2.50 0.95
C GLY A 18 -8.07 2.53 -0.09
N ALA A 19 -6.89 3.04 0.30
CA ALA A 19 -5.71 3.05 -0.56
C ALA A 19 -5.22 1.63 -0.91
N MET A 20 -5.16 0.74 0.07
CA MET A 20 -4.76 -0.65 -0.13
C MET A 20 -5.72 -1.40 -1.06
N LEU A 21 -7.04 -1.19 -0.90
CA LEU A 21 -8.04 -1.77 -1.78
C LEU A 21 -7.91 -1.27 -3.23
N ALA A 22 -7.60 0.01 -3.41
CA ALA A 22 -7.35 0.56 -4.75
C ALA A 22 -6.11 -0.06 -5.41
N ILE A 23 -5.01 -0.20 -4.66
CA ILE A 23 -3.77 -0.85 -5.15
C ILE A 23 -4.03 -2.30 -5.56
N LEU A 24 -4.75 -3.07 -4.74
CA LEU A 24 -5.06 -4.47 -5.04
C LEU A 24 -5.96 -4.61 -6.28
N ARG A 25 -6.90 -3.69 -6.48
CA ARG A 25 -7.74 -3.67 -7.70
C ARG A 25 -6.92 -3.38 -8.95
N ALA A 26 -6.05 -2.37 -8.89
CA ALA A 26 -5.14 -2.05 -9.99
C ALA A 26 -4.23 -3.26 -10.31
N ALA A 27 -3.70 -3.92 -9.28
CA ALA A 27 -2.88 -5.12 -9.45
C ALA A 27 -3.61 -6.22 -10.24
N ILE A 28 -4.88 -6.48 -9.90
CA ILE A 28 -5.73 -7.46 -10.59
C ILE A 28 -5.99 -7.03 -12.05
N GLU A 29 -6.34 -5.76 -12.27
CA GLU A 29 -6.60 -5.21 -13.62
C GLU A 29 -5.38 -5.32 -14.53
N GLU A 30 -4.18 -5.18 -13.98
CA GLU A 30 -2.91 -5.30 -14.70
C GLU A 30 -2.38 -6.74 -14.79
N GLY A 31 -3.09 -7.72 -14.21
CA GLY A 31 -2.74 -9.14 -14.29
C GLY A 31 -1.60 -9.58 -13.37
N PHE A 32 -1.34 -8.81 -12.31
CA PHE A 32 -0.50 -9.23 -11.19
C PHE A 32 -1.29 -10.14 -10.26
N ASP A 33 -0.60 -11.05 -9.57
CA ASP A 33 -1.23 -12.01 -8.66
C ASP A 33 -1.04 -11.65 -7.18
N GLY A 34 -0.25 -10.62 -6.89
CA GLY A 34 -0.04 -10.12 -5.54
C GLY A 34 0.67 -8.78 -5.49
N VAL A 35 0.66 -8.20 -4.30
CA VAL A 35 1.43 -7.00 -3.95
C VAL A 35 2.08 -7.23 -2.60
N GLN A 36 3.40 -7.13 -2.54
CA GLN A 36 4.15 -7.04 -1.29
C GLN A 36 4.24 -5.58 -0.88
N VAL A 37 3.92 -5.29 0.39
CA VAL A 37 3.94 -3.95 0.97
C VAL A 37 4.89 -3.93 2.14
N GLU A 38 5.87 -3.04 2.08
CA GLU A 38 6.81 -2.79 3.17
C GLU A 38 6.67 -1.34 3.64
N ALA A 39 6.44 -1.15 4.93
CA ALA A 39 6.31 0.17 5.53
C ALA A 39 7.43 0.36 6.55
N SER A 40 8.24 1.40 6.36
CA SER A 40 9.33 1.76 7.26
C SER A 40 9.21 3.21 7.70
N ALA A 41 9.75 3.52 8.88
CA ALA A 41 9.84 4.89 9.38
C ALA A 41 11.23 5.10 9.97
N GLU A 42 12.06 5.89 9.31
CA GLU A 42 13.42 6.17 9.72
C GLU A 42 13.73 7.66 9.54
N SER A 43 14.46 8.25 10.49
CA SER A 43 14.91 9.66 10.43
C SER A 43 13.78 10.68 10.16
N GLY A 44 12.58 10.44 10.68
CA GLY A 44 11.43 11.33 10.51
C GLY A 44 10.73 11.23 9.14
N GLN A 45 11.14 10.28 8.31
CA GLN A 45 10.49 9.95 7.05
C GLN A 45 9.72 8.63 7.19
N SER A 46 8.63 8.51 6.44
CA SER A 46 7.90 7.25 6.30
C SER A 46 7.99 6.82 4.83
N CYS A 47 8.44 5.59 4.60
CA CYS A 47 8.49 4.98 3.28
C CYS A 47 7.45 3.87 3.21
N ILE A 48 6.74 3.78 2.09
CA ILE A 48 5.85 2.66 1.77
C ILE A 48 6.29 2.15 0.41
N ASP A 49 6.96 1.01 0.41
CA ASP A 49 7.43 0.34 -0.79
C ASP A 49 6.39 -0.68 -1.24
N LEU A 50 6.01 -0.59 -2.51
CA LEU A 50 5.04 -1.47 -3.16
C LEU A 50 5.76 -2.29 -4.23
N THR A 51 5.73 -3.61 -4.09
CA THR A 51 6.29 -4.54 -5.07
C THR A 51 5.18 -5.40 -5.65
N TYR A 52 4.88 -5.24 -6.93
CA TYR A 52 3.94 -6.11 -7.64
C TYR A 52 4.56 -7.48 -7.90
N LEU A 53 3.74 -8.52 -7.77
CA LEU A 53 4.14 -9.89 -7.96
C LEU A 53 3.45 -10.49 -9.19
N LYS A 54 4.18 -11.37 -9.89
CA LYS A 54 3.62 -12.23 -10.94
C LYS A 54 4.13 -13.65 -10.74
N ASN A 55 3.21 -14.60 -10.58
CA ASN A 55 3.50 -15.97 -10.15
C ASN A 55 4.29 -16.03 -8.83
N GLY A 56 3.98 -15.12 -7.90
CA GLY A 56 4.67 -15.01 -6.61
C GLY A 56 6.11 -14.46 -6.68
N VAL A 57 6.54 -13.95 -7.83
CA VAL A 57 7.89 -13.37 -8.03
C VAL A 57 7.77 -11.85 -8.25
N ALA A 58 8.66 -11.08 -7.62
CA ALA A 58 8.72 -9.64 -7.78
C ALA A 58 8.97 -9.25 -9.24
N VAL A 59 8.12 -8.36 -9.77
CA VAL A 59 8.29 -7.79 -11.10
C VAL A 59 9.31 -6.65 -10.99
N THR A 60 10.53 -6.90 -11.45
CA THR A 60 11.55 -5.86 -11.60
C THR A 60 11.52 -5.33 -13.03
N GLY A 61 11.74 -4.03 -13.22
CA GLY A 61 11.53 -3.31 -14.49
C GLY A 61 12.49 -3.69 -15.65
N GLN A 62 13.02 -4.91 -15.70
CA GLN A 62 13.82 -5.40 -16.83
C GLN A 62 12.98 -5.97 -17.98
N ASP A 63 11.65 -6.11 -17.81
CA ASP A 63 10.71 -6.58 -18.83
C ASP A 63 9.59 -5.54 -19.13
N LEU A 64 9.95 -4.25 -19.17
CA LEU A 64 9.11 -3.19 -19.76
C LEU A 64 9.69 -2.71 -21.10
#